data_AF-A0A8S8X727-F1
#
_entry.id   AF-A0A8S8X727-F1
#
_cell.length_a   1.000
_cell.length_b   1.000
_cell.length_c   1.000
_cell.angle_alpha   90.00
_cell.angle_beta   90.00
_cell.angle_gamma   90.00
#
_symmetry.space_group_name_H-M   'P 1'
#
loop_
_entity.id
_entity.type
_entity.pdbx_description
1 polymer ?
#
loop_
_entity_poly.entity_id
_entity_poly.type
_entity_poly.pdbx_seq_one_letter_code
_entity_poly.pdbx_strand_id
1 'polypeptide(L)'
;MSASLAIELSNEDDRMTNAPPNTPPDDPALAMSRIWQADCDQLNRFCTTASNRERAMFDAPLAERPAAERAYIEARDARDKLSDRLDACARALEKTKAQSIEGVAGKIAVTILQNAPEPQSAEPPWPMLRSCVDDLERLAKRST
;
A
#
# COMPACT_ATOMS: atom_id res chain seq x y z
N MET A 1 -2.22 -7.86 -68.79
CA MET A 1 -0.98 -8.36 -68.14
C MET A 1 -0.12 -7.14 -67.92
N SER A 2 -0.10 -6.57 -66.72
CA SER A 2 0.81 -6.95 -65.60
C SER A 2 2.25 -6.58 -65.94
N ALA A 3 3.06 -6.00 -65.06
CA ALA A 3 2.89 -5.44 -63.73
C ALA A 3 4.23 -4.74 -63.48
N SER A 4 4.25 -3.43 -63.27
CA SER A 4 5.44 -2.72 -62.77
C SER A 4 5.03 -1.34 -62.27
N LEU A 5 4.10 -1.33 -61.31
CA LEU A 5 3.91 -0.20 -60.40
C LEU A 5 3.25 -0.72 -59.12
N ALA A 6 3.88 -1.72 -58.49
CA ALA A 6 3.38 -2.34 -57.27
C ALA A 6 4.52 -2.63 -56.30
N ILE A 7 5.50 -1.73 -56.24
CA ILE A 7 6.55 -1.74 -55.21
C ILE A 7 6.74 -0.30 -54.79
N GLU A 8 5.79 0.26 -54.03
CA GLU A 8 6.06 1.42 -53.16
C GLU A 8 4.92 1.79 -52.21
N LEU A 9 3.77 1.10 -52.21
CA LEU A 9 2.63 1.48 -51.34
C LEU A 9 2.17 0.40 -50.34
N SER A 10 3.01 -0.61 -50.02
CA SER A 10 2.64 -1.68 -49.07
C SER A 10 3.42 -1.70 -47.76
N ASN A 11 4.21 -0.69 -47.42
CA ASN A 11 5.05 -0.73 -46.21
C ASN A 11 4.76 0.34 -45.15
N GLU A 12 3.63 1.06 -45.23
CA GLU A 12 3.25 2.05 -44.21
C GLU A 12 2.11 1.60 -43.29
N ASP A 13 1.38 0.53 -43.61
CA ASP A 13 0.27 0.03 -42.78
C ASP A 13 0.73 -0.94 -41.66
N ASP A 14 1.96 -1.45 -41.74
CA ASP A 14 2.47 -2.47 -40.80
C ASP A 14 3.26 -1.88 -39.62
N ARG A 15 3.22 -0.54 -39.44
CA ARG A 15 3.81 0.17 -38.30
C ARG A 15 2.80 0.61 -37.24
N MET A 16 1.49 0.41 -37.45
CA MET A 16 0.45 0.83 -36.49
C MET A 16 -0.16 -0.31 -35.65
N THR A 17 0.27 -1.55 -35.82
CA THR A 17 -0.37 -2.72 -35.18
C THR A 17 0.50 -3.43 -34.13
N ASN A 18 1.58 -2.80 -33.68
CA ASN A 18 2.39 -3.33 -32.58
C ASN A 18 2.77 -2.24 -31.56
N ALA A 19 1.80 -1.40 -31.20
CA ALA A 19 1.88 -0.77 -29.89
C ALA A 19 1.77 -1.90 -28.85
N PRO A 20 2.72 -2.03 -27.89
CA PRO A 20 2.54 -2.96 -26.77
C PRO A 20 1.16 -2.69 -26.15
N PRO A 21 0.43 -3.73 -25.68
CA PRO A 21 -0.83 -3.50 -24.97
C PRO A 21 -0.53 -2.42 -23.93
N ASN A 22 -1.30 -1.32 -23.96
CA ASN A 22 -1.22 -0.23 -23.01
C ASN A 22 -1.18 -0.85 -21.62
N THR A 23 0.02 -1.12 -21.08
CA THR A 23 0.16 -1.41 -19.67
C THR A 23 -0.27 -0.10 -19.04
N PRO A 24 -1.40 -0.08 -18.30
CA PRO A 24 -1.82 1.15 -17.66
C PRO A 24 -0.62 1.68 -16.88
N PRO A 25 -0.35 3.00 -16.91
CA PRO A 25 0.65 3.57 -16.01
C PRO A 25 0.40 3.03 -14.60
N ASP A 26 1.46 2.69 -13.86
CA ASP A 26 1.35 2.16 -12.49
C ASP A 26 0.30 2.97 -11.73
N ASP A 27 -0.85 2.34 -11.42
CA ASP A 27 -1.99 3.04 -10.86
C ASP A 27 -1.53 3.77 -9.59
N PRO A 28 -1.60 5.11 -9.54
CA PRO A 28 -1.05 5.86 -8.43
C PRO A 28 -1.75 5.54 -7.11
N ALA A 29 -3.03 5.16 -7.14
CA ALA A 29 -3.74 4.71 -5.94
C ALA A 29 -3.22 3.35 -5.47
N LEU A 30 -2.91 2.44 -6.39
CA LEU A 30 -2.31 1.14 -6.07
C LEU A 30 -0.88 1.30 -5.52
N ALA A 31 -0.07 2.17 -6.12
CA ALA A 31 1.28 2.44 -5.63
C ALA A 31 1.26 3.01 -4.21
N MET A 32 0.36 3.97 -3.95
CA MET A 32 0.20 4.57 -2.62
C MET A 32 -0.35 3.58 -1.58
N SER A 33 -1.32 2.72 -1.95
CA SER A 33 -1.83 1.71 -1.01
C SER A 33 -0.75 0.70 -0.61
N ARG A 34 0.15 0.33 -1.53
CA ARG A 34 1.29 -0.54 -1.22
C ARG A 34 2.30 0.11 -0.26
N ILE A 35 2.59 1.40 -0.45
CA ILE A 35 3.43 2.17 0.47
C ILE A 35 2.79 2.20 1.86
N TRP A 36 1.50 2.50 1.92
CA TRP A 36 0.74 2.52 3.16
C TRP A 36 0.78 1.16 3.88
N GLN A 37 0.58 0.06 3.14
CA GLN A 37 0.64 -1.30 3.69
C GLN A 37 2.03 -1.61 4.30
N ALA A 38 3.11 -1.26 3.59
CA ALA A 38 4.47 -1.46 4.08
C ALA A 38 4.75 -0.64 5.36
N ASP A 39 4.21 0.58 5.43
CA ASP A 39 4.29 1.43 6.61
C ASP A 39 3.51 0.87 7.80
N CYS A 40 2.36 0.22 7.57
CA CYS A 40 1.63 -0.49 8.64
C CYS A 40 2.45 -1.64 9.23
N ASP A 41 3.09 -2.44 8.38
CA ASP A 41 3.98 -3.52 8.83
C ASP A 41 5.16 -2.97 9.64
N GLN A 42 5.69 -1.81 9.24
CA GLN A 42 6.75 -1.13 9.98
C GLN A 42 6.23 -0.56 11.31
N LEU A 43 5.02 0.01 11.34
CA LEU A 43 4.39 0.54 12.56
C LEU A 43 4.21 -0.55 13.61
N ASN A 44 3.76 -1.74 13.21
CA ASN A 44 3.64 -2.89 14.13
C ASN A 44 4.97 -3.26 14.80
N ARG A 45 6.08 -3.19 14.06
CA ARG A 45 7.43 -3.43 14.62
C ARG A 45 7.85 -2.31 15.58
N PHE A 46 7.52 -1.06 15.27
CA PHE A 46 7.80 0.08 16.15
C PHE A 46 6.96 0.04 17.43
N CYS A 47 5.67 -0.31 17.36
CA CYS A 47 4.85 -0.55 18.54
C CYS A 47 5.47 -1.63 19.44
N THR A 48 5.85 -2.78 18.87
CA THR A 48 6.52 -3.86 19.61
C THR A 48 7.81 -3.38 20.28
N THR A 49 8.63 -2.62 19.53
CA THR A 49 9.89 -2.08 20.04
C THR A 49 9.65 -1.08 21.18
N ALA A 50 8.72 -0.14 21.01
CA ALA A 50 8.38 0.85 22.02
C ALA A 50 7.85 0.20 23.30
N SER A 51 6.95 -0.80 23.20
CA SER A 51 6.46 -1.55 24.36
C SER A 51 7.57 -2.33 25.08
N ASN A 52 8.50 -2.92 24.35
CA ASN A 52 9.64 -3.61 24.95
C ASN A 52 10.59 -2.61 25.66
N ARG A 53 10.80 -1.43 25.08
CA ARG A 53 11.63 -0.37 25.69
C ARG A 53 10.96 0.25 26.91
N GLU A 54 9.65 0.44 26.88
CA GLU A 54 8.86 0.89 28.01
C GLU A 54 8.99 -0.09 29.19
N ARG A 55 8.81 -1.39 28.95
CA ARG A 55 9.01 -2.42 29.98
C ARG A 55 10.43 -2.40 30.54
N ALA A 56 11.45 -2.34 29.66
CA ALA A 56 12.85 -2.29 30.08
C ALA A 56 13.17 -1.04 30.92
N MET A 57 12.54 0.11 30.66
CA MET A 57 12.69 1.33 31.46
C MET A 57 12.19 1.14 32.90
N PHE A 58 11.07 0.44 33.09
CA PHE A 58 10.53 0.15 34.41
C PHE A 58 11.37 -0.88 35.18
N ASP A 59 11.88 -1.89 34.48
CA ASP A 59 12.70 -2.96 35.05
C ASP A 59 14.17 -2.54 35.29
N ALA A 60 14.61 -1.43 34.69
CA ALA A 60 16.00 -0.99 34.77
C ALA A 60 16.42 -0.55 36.19
N PRO A 61 17.66 -0.86 36.59
CA PRO A 61 18.29 -0.26 37.78
C PRO A 61 18.23 1.27 37.72
N LEU A 62 18.09 1.94 38.87
CA LEU A 62 17.95 3.40 38.95
C LEU A 62 19.04 4.17 38.19
N ALA A 63 20.27 3.66 38.20
CA ALA A 63 21.39 4.27 37.48
C ALA A 63 21.26 4.21 35.95
N GLU A 64 20.56 3.21 35.41
CA GLU A 64 20.39 2.97 33.97
C GLU A 64 19.08 3.54 33.43
N ARG A 65 18.13 3.86 34.31
CA ARG A 65 16.81 4.40 33.93
C ARG A 65 16.86 5.60 32.98
N PRO A 66 17.74 6.61 33.15
CA PRO A 66 17.79 7.73 32.21
C PRO A 66 18.16 7.29 30.78
N ALA A 67 19.00 6.26 30.62
CA ALA A 67 19.34 5.72 29.31
C ALA A 67 18.19 4.91 28.71
N ALA A 68 17.52 4.09 29.54
CA ALA A 68 16.35 3.32 29.13
C ALA A 68 15.16 4.23 28.74
N GLU A 69 14.96 5.32 29.47
CA GLU A 69 13.94 6.34 29.16
C GLU A 69 14.21 7.02 27.82
N ARG A 70 15.46 7.42 27.52
CA ARG A 70 15.81 7.97 26.21
C ARG A 70 15.53 6.99 25.07
N ALA A 71 15.88 5.71 25.26
CA ALA A 71 15.62 4.68 24.26
C ALA A 71 14.11 4.42 24.05
N TYR A 72 13.31 4.52 25.12
CA TYR A 72 11.86 4.46 25.02
C TYR A 72 11.29 5.67 24.26
N ILE A 73 11.70 6.88 24.62
CA ILE A 73 11.27 8.12 23.94
C ILE A 73 11.61 8.07 22.45
N GLU A 74 12.82 7.64 22.08
CA GLU A 74 13.23 7.51 20.69
C GLU A 74 12.34 6.52 19.91
N ALA A 75 12.07 5.35 20.50
CA ALA A 75 11.20 4.34 19.88
C ALA A 75 9.75 4.84 19.74
N ARG A 76 9.26 5.58 20.74
CA ARG A 76 7.95 6.22 20.71
C ARG A 76 7.87 7.30 19.62
N ASP A 77 8.86 8.18 19.54
CA ASP A 77 8.91 9.25 18.53
C ASP A 77 8.97 8.67 17.11
N ALA A 78 9.71 7.58 16.91
CA ALA A 78 9.76 6.87 15.63
C ALA A 78 8.40 6.27 15.26
N ARG A 79 7.69 5.67 16.22
CA ARG A 79 6.32 5.17 16.04
C ARG A 79 5.36 6.31 15.69
N ASP A 80 5.39 7.40 16.44
CA ASP A 80 4.45 8.52 16.29
C ASP A 80 4.65 9.20 14.93
N LYS A 81 5.89 9.44 14.50
CA LYS A 81 6.21 9.96 13.15
C LYS A 81 5.70 9.06 12.02
N LEU A 82 5.80 7.73 12.21
CA LEU A 82 5.31 6.79 11.21
C LEU A 82 3.77 6.75 11.17
N SER A 83 3.12 6.87 12.32
CA SER A 83 1.67 7.03 12.42
C SER A 83 1.19 8.28 11.68
N ASP A 84 1.87 9.42 11.88
CA ASP A 84 1.56 10.66 11.16
C ASP A 84 1.72 10.49 9.63
N ARG A 85 2.74 9.74 9.20
CA ARG A 85 2.98 9.43 7.79
C ARG A 85 1.89 8.55 7.19
N LEU A 86 1.42 7.53 7.92
CA LEU A 86 0.31 6.67 7.50
C LEU A 86 -0.97 7.48 7.32
N ASP A 87 -1.28 8.36 8.26
CA ASP A 87 -2.44 9.24 8.18
C ASP A 87 -2.35 10.22 7.00
N ALA A 88 -1.16 10.80 6.78
CA ALA A 88 -0.93 11.67 5.64
C ALA A 88 -1.06 10.92 4.31
N CYS A 89 -0.53 9.70 4.24
CA CYS A 89 -0.61 8.84 3.07
C CYS A 89 -2.05 8.46 2.76
N ALA A 90 -2.85 8.07 3.75
CA ALA A 90 -4.27 7.76 3.56
C ALA A 90 -5.09 8.98 3.11
N ARG A 91 -4.87 10.16 3.71
CA ARG A 91 -5.51 11.42 3.27
C ARG A 91 -5.13 11.79 1.84
N ALA A 92 -3.91 11.49 1.42
CA ALA A 92 -3.48 11.70 0.05
C ALA A 92 -4.14 10.66 -0.89
N LEU A 93 -4.17 9.38 -0.49
CA LEU A 93 -4.78 8.29 -1.24
C LEU A 93 -6.28 8.50 -1.48
N GLU A 94 -6.99 9.06 -0.50
CA GLU A 94 -8.40 9.45 -0.63
C GLU A 94 -8.62 10.36 -1.85
N LYS A 95 -7.73 11.34 -2.04
CA LYS A 95 -7.77 12.33 -3.13
C LYS A 95 -7.23 11.79 -4.45
N THR A 96 -6.43 10.72 -4.42
CA THR A 96 -5.90 10.08 -5.62
C THR A 96 -7.01 9.31 -6.34
N LYS A 97 -7.18 9.60 -7.63
CA LYS A 97 -8.09 8.83 -8.51
C LYS A 97 -7.45 7.49 -8.85
N ALA A 98 -8.13 6.40 -8.53
CA ALA A 98 -7.75 5.08 -9.01
C ALA A 98 -8.00 4.98 -10.52
N GLN A 99 -7.09 4.31 -11.22
CA GLN A 99 -7.12 4.10 -12.67
C GLN A 99 -7.38 2.63 -13.04
N SER A 100 -7.50 1.75 -12.03
CA SER A 100 -7.68 0.31 -12.13
C SER A 100 -8.58 -0.24 -11.01
N ILE A 101 -9.04 -1.48 -11.16
CA ILE A 101 -9.79 -2.19 -10.11
C ILE A 101 -8.90 -2.41 -8.89
N GLU A 102 -7.62 -2.70 -9.11
CA GLU A 102 -6.58 -2.88 -8.11
C GLU A 102 -6.37 -1.61 -7.28
N GLY A 103 -6.36 -0.44 -7.93
CA GLY A 103 -6.30 0.84 -7.23
C GLY A 103 -7.53 1.09 -6.36
N VAL A 104 -8.73 0.76 -6.84
CA VAL A 104 -9.97 0.84 -6.04
C VAL A 104 -9.92 -0.12 -4.86
N ALA A 105 -9.50 -1.38 -5.08
CA ALA A 105 -9.34 -2.38 -4.02
C ALA A 105 -8.33 -1.90 -2.97
N GLY A 106 -7.20 -1.31 -3.39
CA GLY A 106 -6.20 -0.73 -2.51
C GLY A 106 -6.76 0.40 -1.64
N LYS A 107 -7.59 1.29 -2.18
CA LYS A 107 -8.28 2.32 -1.40
C LYS A 107 -9.20 1.72 -0.34
N ILE A 108 -10.02 0.74 -0.73
CA ILE A 108 -10.93 0.04 0.19
C ILE A 108 -10.15 -0.66 1.30
N ALA A 109 -9.06 -1.35 0.97
CA ALA A 109 -8.20 -2.03 1.93
C ALA A 109 -7.65 -1.06 2.99
N VAL A 110 -7.11 0.09 2.56
CA VAL A 110 -6.62 1.14 3.49
C VAL A 110 -7.76 1.65 4.38
N THR A 111 -8.94 1.95 3.82
CA THR A 111 -10.09 2.41 4.60
C THR A 111 -10.51 1.38 5.65
N ILE A 112 -10.56 0.10 5.30
CA ILE A 112 -10.90 -0.96 6.25
C ILE A 112 -9.87 -1.02 7.38
N LEU A 113 -8.59 -1.06 7.04
CA LEU A 113 -7.51 -1.24 8.01
C LEU A 113 -7.33 -0.02 8.92
N GLN A 114 -7.63 1.19 8.45
CA GLN A 114 -7.60 2.40 9.29
C GLN A 114 -8.72 2.47 10.33
N ASN A 115 -9.89 1.92 10.00
CA ASN A 115 -11.08 2.06 10.83
C ASN A 115 -11.39 0.81 11.66
N ALA A 116 -10.72 -0.31 11.36
CA ALA A 116 -10.83 -1.51 12.16
C ALA A 116 -10.28 -1.23 13.57
N PRO A 117 -10.98 -1.66 14.64
CA PRO A 117 -10.51 -1.50 16.01
C PRO A 117 -9.19 -2.26 16.26
N GLU A 118 -8.98 -3.34 15.50
CA GLU A 118 -7.72 -4.07 15.42
C GLU A 118 -7.58 -4.74 14.03
N PRO A 119 -6.36 -5.00 13.52
CA PRO A 119 -6.14 -5.46 12.15
C PRO A 119 -6.90 -6.75 11.77
N GLN A 120 -7.11 -7.63 12.73
CA GLN A 120 -7.75 -8.94 12.55
C GLN A 120 -9.08 -9.06 13.30
N SER A 121 -9.72 -7.93 13.62
CA SER A 121 -10.95 -7.92 14.40
C SER A 121 -11.98 -8.90 13.84
N ALA A 122 -12.41 -9.86 14.65
CA ALA A 122 -13.44 -10.82 14.27
C ALA A 122 -14.86 -10.24 14.39
N GLU A 123 -14.99 -9.04 14.99
CA GLU A 123 -16.28 -8.39 15.14
C GLU A 123 -16.85 -7.95 13.78
N PRO A 124 -18.16 -8.08 13.57
CA PRO A 124 -18.80 -7.53 12.39
C PRO A 124 -18.55 -6.02 12.26
N PRO A 125 -18.34 -5.47 11.04
CA PRO A 125 -18.40 -6.15 9.74
C PRO A 125 -17.03 -6.58 9.18
N TRP A 126 -15.95 -6.51 9.97
CA TRP A 126 -14.58 -6.54 9.44
C TRP A 126 -14.19 -7.82 8.69
N PRO A 127 -14.57 -9.04 9.13
CA PRO A 127 -14.29 -10.25 8.37
C PRO A 127 -14.87 -10.24 6.96
N MET A 128 -16.11 -9.76 6.80
CA MET A 128 -16.79 -9.69 5.52
C MET A 128 -16.13 -8.67 4.59
N LEU A 129 -15.78 -7.50 5.12
CA LEU A 129 -15.12 -6.45 4.33
C LEU A 129 -13.73 -6.90 3.82
N ARG A 130 -12.94 -7.58 4.64
CA ARG A 130 -11.66 -8.16 4.20
C ARG A 130 -11.85 -9.26 3.14
N SER A 131 -12.85 -10.13 3.32
CA SER A 131 -13.20 -11.12 2.29
C SER A 131 -13.55 -10.48 0.95
N CYS A 132 -14.27 -9.35 0.94
CA CYS A 132 -14.57 -8.62 -0.29
C CYS A 132 -13.31 -8.06 -0.97
N VAL A 133 -12.32 -7.59 -0.19
CA VAL A 133 -11.03 -7.13 -0.74
C VAL A 133 -10.27 -8.29 -1.38
N ASP A 134 -10.17 -9.43 -0.68
CA ASP A 134 -9.49 -10.63 -1.20
C ASP A 134 -10.13 -11.10 -2.52
N ASP A 135 -11.46 -11.06 -2.61
CA ASP A 135 -12.19 -11.39 -3.84
C ASP A 135 -11.92 -10.40 -4.98
N LEU A 136 -11.89 -9.09 -4.68
CA LEU A 136 -11.54 -8.06 -5.68
C LEU A 136 -10.12 -8.25 -6.21
N GLU A 137 -9.15 -8.51 -5.34
CA GLU A 137 -7.77 -8.78 -5.75
C GLU A 137 -7.66 -10.05 -6.61
N ARG A 138 -8.39 -11.11 -6.25
CA ARG A 138 -8.43 -12.36 -7.01
C ARG A 138 -9.03 -12.15 -8.41
N LEU A 139 -10.08 -11.34 -8.53
CA LEU A 139 -10.72 -11.05 -9.82
C LEU A 139 -9.88 -10.12 -10.70
N ALA A 140 -9.23 -9.12 -10.10
CA ALA A 140 -8.27 -8.26 -10.77
C ALA A 140 -7.15 -9.07 -11.46
N LYS A 141 -6.52 -10.00 -10.73
CA LYS A 141 -5.46 -10.89 -11.25
C LYS A 141 -5.90 -11.81 -12.40
N ARG A 142 -7.20 -12.01 -12.63
CA ARG A 142 -7.74 -12.84 -13.73
C ARG A 142 -8.10 -12.02 -14.97
N SER A 143 -8.06 -10.70 -14.87
CA SER A 143 -8.49 -9.78 -15.94
C SER A 143 -7.33 -9.21 -16.75
N THR A 144 -6.09 -9.59 -16.39
CA THR A 144 -4.83 -9.29 -17.10
C THR A 144 -4.38 -10.51 -17.89
#